data_AF-A0A968GG57-F1
#
_entry.id   AF-A0A968GG57-F1
#
_cell.length_a   1.000
_cell.length_b   1.000
_cell.length_c   1.000
_cell.angle_alpha   90.00
_cell.angle_beta   90.00
_cell.angle_gamma   90.00
#
_symmetry.space_group_name_H-M   'P 1'
#
loop_
_entity.id
_entity.type
_entity.pdbx_description
1 polymer ?
#
loop_
_entity_poly.entity_id
_entity_poly.type
_entity_poly.pdbx_seq_one_letter_code
_entity_poly.pdbx_strand_id
1 'polypeptide(L)'
;MKQRFLLFILFLILTSCGQKSQYFSPPIFLGIEKITHNSLTLHFDRPVHLSNIVLYSPLTLESVDKNTLFFGNAHVAQPYTLEATASVGVSSLDFSLTFYGIPAEEPIPLVINELSIIHNKKITDAIELRALATGNLAGTTVYLGTPQNYRARYIFADHQVKEGDLLVLHADIPAPFTFDNSPKLGNTREVITIATNPYAPAYFGLAYEKASASETNSSQRQLFLQQWQYLLDQQLWQGDPIDIQYVTATRSLNRRRVPLELPESAVHWYVTGTSGNSIGKTNNPKVHQPKPKK
;
A
#
# COMPACT_ATOMS: atom_id res chain seq x y z
N MET A 1 -58.52 73.87 7.84
CA MET A 1 -57.46 73.42 6.89
C MET A 1 -56.36 72.74 7.70
N LYS A 2 -55.82 71.65 7.17
CA LYS A 2 -55.32 70.47 7.89
C LYS A 2 -54.01 70.69 8.67
N GLN A 3 -54.03 70.28 9.94
CA GLN A 3 -52.91 70.07 10.85
C GLN A 3 -52.04 68.92 10.33
N ARG A 4 -50.73 69.13 10.16
CA ARG A 4 -49.77 68.07 9.81
C ARG A 4 -49.11 67.55 11.09
N PHE A 5 -49.38 66.29 11.40
CA PHE A 5 -48.71 65.52 12.44
C PHE A 5 -47.34 65.09 11.91
N LEU A 6 -46.25 65.57 12.51
CA LEU A 6 -44.89 65.13 12.22
C LEU A 6 -44.57 63.96 13.16
N LEU A 7 -44.52 62.75 12.60
CA LEU A 7 -44.19 61.53 13.33
C LEU A 7 -42.66 61.47 13.54
N PHE A 8 -42.20 61.64 14.78
CA PHE A 8 -40.81 61.41 15.16
C PHE A 8 -40.60 59.89 15.29
N ILE A 9 -39.85 59.29 14.36
CA ILE A 9 -39.39 57.91 14.45
C ILE A 9 -38.11 57.90 15.29
N LEU A 10 -38.22 57.34 16.50
CA LEU A 10 -37.13 57.10 17.43
C LEU A 10 -36.27 55.93 16.93
N PHE A 11 -35.07 56.19 16.40
CA PHE A 11 -34.10 55.14 16.08
C PHE A 11 -33.42 54.66 17.36
N LEU A 12 -33.80 53.47 17.81
CA LEU A 12 -33.18 52.77 18.93
C LEU A 12 -31.93 52.04 18.38
N ILE A 13 -30.75 52.62 18.55
CA ILE A 13 -29.48 51.98 18.23
C ILE A 13 -29.18 50.97 19.33
N LEU A 14 -29.56 49.71 19.11
CA LEU A 14 -29.10 48.58 19.90
C LEU A 14 -27.66 48.25 19.46
N THR A 15 -26.67 48.78 20.18
CA THR A 15 -25.30 48.26 20.12
C THR A 15 -25.29 46.87 20.75
N SER A 16 -25.53 45.85 19.92
CA SER A 16 -25.23 44.47 20.30
C SER A 16 -23.72 44.36 20.46
N CYS A 17 -23.25 44.26 21.70
CA CYS A 17 -21.93 43.73 22.01
C CYS A 17 -21.94 42.23 21.65
N GLY A 18 -21.86 41.95 20.35
CA GLY A 18 -21.63 40.61 19.82
C GLY A 18 -20.17 40.24 20.05
N GLN A 19 -19.84 39.86 21.29
CA GLN A 19 -18.59 39.19 21.59
C GLN A 19 -18.67 37.81 20.93
N LYS A 20 -18.34 37.75 19.64
CA LYS A 20 -18.09 36.48 18.94
C LYS A 20 -16.98 35.81 19.73
N SER A 21 -17.32 34.78 20.50
CA SER A 21 -16.32 33.83 20.95
C SER A 21 -15.59 33.37 19.70
N GLN A 22 -14.35 33.83 19.51
CA GLN A 22 -13.48 33.29 18.49
C GLN A 22 -13.28 31.83 18.90
N TYR A 23 -14.01 30.93 18.25
CA TYR A 23 -13.78 29.51 18.37
C TYR A 23 -12.38 29.24 17.81
N PHE A 24 -11.41 29.17 18.72
CA PHE A 24 -10.03 28.82 18.47
C PHE A 24 -9.97 27.33 18.13
N SER A 25 -10.25 27.00 16.86
CA SER A 25 -10.10 25.63 16.36
C SER A 25 -8.62 25.34 16.10
N PRO A 26 -8.08 24.23 16.63
CA PRO A 26 -6.73 23.78 16.28
C PRO A 26 -6.65 23.50 14.77
N PRO A 27 -5.46 23.63 14.18
CA PRO A 27 -5.26 23.19 12.80
C PRO A 27 -5.56 21.70 12.67
N ILE A 28 -6.02 21.27 11.49
CA ILE A 28 -6.32 19.88 11.18
C ILE A 28 -5.21 19.35 10.29
N PHE A 29 -4.54 18.28 10.73
CA PHE A 29 -3.61 17.55 9.90
C PHE A 29 -4.37 16.73 8.85
N LEU A 30 -4.12 17.01 7.58
CA LEU A 30 -4.78 16.36 6.44
C LEU A 30 -3.96 15.20 5.86
N GLY A 31 -2.69 15.08 6.24
CA GLY A 31 -1.81 13.99 5.83
C GLY A 31 -0.49 14.47 5.22
N ILE A 32 0.20 13.55 4.56
CA ILE A 32 1.42 13.85 3.80
C ILE A 32 1.00 14.37 2.42
N GLU A 33 1.43 15.58 2.06
CA GLU A 33 1.22 16.15 0.73
C GLU A 33 2.19 15.54 -0.28
N LYS A 34 3.47 15.50 0.11
CA LYS A 34 4.56 15.04 -0.73
C LYS A 34 5.66 14.43 0.13
N ILE A 35 6.26 13.38 -0.39
CA ILE A 35 7.45 12.77 0.20
C ILE A 35 8.44 12.46 -0.92
N THR A 36 9.72 12.67 -0.64
CA THR A 36 10.84 12.39 -1.53
C THR A 36 11.94 11.67 -0.74
N HIS A 37 13.09 11.42 -1.37
CA HIS A 37 14.23 10.78 -0.71
C HIS A 37 14.85 11.58 0.43
N ASN A 38 14.64 12.90 0.48
CA ASN A 38 15.22 13.79 1.49
C ASN A 38 14.23 14.82 2.06
N SER A 39 12.94 14.74 1.72
CA SER A 39 11.95 15.71 2.18
C SER A 39 10.58 15.10 2.48
N LEU A 40 9.89 15.67 3.46
CA LEU A 40 8.52 15.36 3.82
C LEU A 40 7.72 16.66 3.95
N THR A 41 6.71 16.84 3.10
CA THR A 41 5.79 17.98 3.13
C THR A 41 4.47 17.57 3.76
N LEU A 42 4.10 18.26 4.83
CA LEU A 42 2.88 18.02 5.60
C LEU A 42 1.74 18.93 5.14
N HIS A 43 0.55 18.35 4.97
CA HIS A 43 -0.66 19.07 4.60
C HIS A 43 -1.53 19.35 5.83
N PHE A 44 -1.92 20.60 5.99
CA PHE A 44 -2.88 21.05 6.99
C PHE A 44 -4.00 21.83 6.32
N ASP A 45 -5.16 21.92 6.96
CA ASP A 45 -6.31 22.69 6.47
C ASP A 45 -6.06 24.21 6.36
N ARG A 46 -4.98 24.69 6.99
CA ARG A 46 -4.54 26.08 7.00
C ARG A 46 -3.02 26.18 7.22
N PRO A 47 -2.38 27.32 6.94
CA PRO A 47 -0.96 27.52 7.24
C PRO A 47 -0.67 27.40 8.74
N VAL A 48 0.39 26.66 9.10
CA VAL A 48 0.80 26.40 10.49
C VAL A 48 2.26 26.78 10.72
N HIS A 49 2.62 26.98 11.98
CA HIS A 49 4.01 26.98 12.43
C HIS A 49 4.32 25.63 13.09
N LEU A 50 5.35 24.94 12.60
CA LEU A 50 5.82 23.68 13.19
C LEU A 50 6.86 23.94 14.28
N SER A 51 6.68 23.32 15.44
CA SER A 51 7.59 23.37 16.58
C SER A 51 7.67 22.00 17.27
N ASN A 52 8.59 21.86 18.24
CA ASN A 52 8.78 20.63 19.02
C ASN A 52 8.97 19.38 18.14
N ILE A 53 9.70 19.52 17.04
CA ILE A 53 9.91 18.46 16.07
C ILE A 53 10.88 17.43 16.65
N VAL A 54 10.42 16.19 16.76
CA VAL A 54 11.20 15.04 17.21
C VAL A 54 11.06 13.94 16.15
N LEU A 55 12.21 13.43 15.70
CA LEU A 55 12.28 12.27 14.82
C LEU A 55 12.82 11.07 15.60
N TYR A 56 12.05 9.99 15.61
CA TYR A 56 12.47 8.69 16.14
C TYR A 56 12.95 7.79 15.01
N SER A 57 13.91 6.89 15.34
CA SER A 57 14.80 6.22 14.38
C SER A 57 15.89 7.20 13.89
N PRO A 58 17.17 6.80 13.75
CA PRO A 58 18.25 7.75 13.46
C PRO A 58 18.02 8.41 12.09
N LEU A 59 17.48 9.63 12.13
CA LEU A 59 17.25 10.50 10.98
C LEU A 59 17.61 11.92 11.39
N THR A 60 18.53 12.54 10.66
CA THR A 60 18.98 13.89 10.97
C THR A 60 18.06 14.89 10.26
N LEU A 61 17.34 15.70 11.04
CA LEU A 61 16.64 16.87 10.52
C LEU A 61 17.67 17.95 10.16
N GLU A 62 17.75 18.31 8.88
CA GLU A 62 18.69 19.31 8.39
C GLU A 62 18.09 20.71 8.44
N SER A 63 16.84 20.86 7.99
CA SER A 63 16.13 22.14 8.01
C SER A 63 14.61 21.95 7.94
N VAL A 64 13.89 23.02 8.23
CA VAL A 64 12.43 23.10 8.09
C VAL A 64 12.08 24.37 7.34
N ASP A 65 11.38 24.24 6.21
CA ASP A 65 10.79 25.37 5.49
C ASP A 65 9.27 25.22 5.49
N LYS A 66 8.61 26.09 6.25
CA LYS A 66 7.14 26.05 6.51
C LYS A 66 6.72 24.67 7.03
N ASN A 67 6.04 23.89 6.19
CA ASN A 67 5.53 22.56 6.49
C ASN A 67 6.37 21.45 5.85
N THR A 68 7.53 21.78 5.28
CA THR A 68 8.44 20.81 4.67
C THR A 68 9.64 20.59 5.57
N LEU A 69 9.86 19.34 5.95
CA LEU A 69 11.00 18.88 6.72
C LEU A 69 12.02 18.30 5.73
N PHE A 70 13.27 18.75 5.83
CA PHE A 70 14.39 18.22 5.06
C PHE A 70 15.28 17.39 5.96
N PHE A 71 15.64 16.20 5.50
CA PHE A 71 16.42 15.24 6.28
C PHE A 71 17.57 14.65 5.47
N GLY A 72 18.66 14.37 6.18
CA GLY A 72 19.83 13.69 5.63
C GLY A 72 19.74 12.18 5.84
N ASN A 73 20.08 11.41 4.80
CA ASN A 73 20.29 9.96 4.86
C ASN A 73 19.10 9.13 5.37
N ALA A 74 17.89 9.36 4.86
CA ALA A 74 16.78 8.44 5.13
C ALA A 74 17.05 7.06 4.51
N HIS A 75 17.05 6.04 5.34
CA HIS A 75 17.13 4.65 4.93
C HIS A 75 15.76 4.18 4.42
N VAL A 76 15.77 3.56 3.24
CA VAL A 76 14.59 2.96 2.64
C VAL A 76 14.17 1.72 3.44
N ALA A 77 12.87 1.41 3.45
CA ALA A 77 12.25 0.33 4.24
C ALA A 77 12.31 0.49 5.76
N GLN A 78 12.92 1.56 6.27
CA GLN A 78 12.93 1.88 7.69
C GLN A 78 11.74 2.79 8.05
N PRO A 79 10.92 2.44 9.06
CA PRO A 79 9.93 3.35 9.59
C PRO A 79 10.60 4.45 10.43
N TYR A 80 10.14 5.68 10.20
CA TYR A 80 10.45 6.87 10.98
C TYR A 80 9.18 7.36 11.64
N THR A 81 9.27 7.81 12.89
CA THR A 81 8.14 8.48 13.55
C THR A 81 8.50 9.94 13.73
N LEU A 82 7.65 10.82 13.21
CA LEU A 82 7.68 12.26 13.43
C LEU A 82 6.64 12.61 14.51
N GLU A 83 7.10 13.22 15.59
CA GLU A 83 6.24 13.95 16.52
C GLU A 83 6.51 15.44 16.38
N ALA A 84 5.44 16.25 16.31
CA ALA A 84 5.56 17.70 16.24
C ALA A 84 4.28 18.39 16.71
N THR A 85 4.41 19.68 16.98
CA THR A 85 3.30 20.59 17.25
C THR A 85 3.08 21.49 16.04
N ALA A 86 1.85 21.56 15.54
CA ALA A 86 1.42 22.51 14.52
C ALA A 86 0.56 23.61 15.15
N SER A 87 0.96 24.87 15.02
CA SER A 87 0.31 26.00 15.71
C SER A 87 -0.22 27.08 14.76
N VAL A 88 -1.36 27.68 15.13
CA VAL A 88 -1.97 28.85 14.48
C VAL A 88 -2.44 29.82 15.56
N GLY A 89 -1.71 30.92 15.75
CA GLY A 89 -1.98 31.86 16.84
C GLY A 89 -1.87 31.18 18.21
N VAL A 90 -2.98 31.07 18.94
CA VAL A 90 -3.04 30.43 20.26
C VAL A 90 -3.56 28.98 20.21
N SER A 91 -3.90 28.48 19.03
CA SER A 91 -4.38 27.10 18.84
C SER A 91 -3.27 26.21 18.33
N SER A 92 -3.18 24.97 18.84
CA SER A 92 -2.18 24.00 18.40
C SER A 92 -2.76 22.60 18.28
N LEU A 93 -2.10 21.78 17.46
CA LEU A 93 -2.30 20.34 17.32
C LEU A 93 -0.96 19.65 17.56
N ASP A 94 -0.91 18.77 18.56
CA ASP A 94 0.18 17.80 18.68
C ASP A 94 -0.19 16.57 17.85
N PHE A 95 0.75 16.09 17.03
CA PHE A 95 0.52 14.93 16.17
C PHE A 95 1.74 14.02 16.12
N SER A 96 1.48 12.75 15.82
CA SER A 96 2.48 11.73 15.56
C SER A 96 2.18 11.06 14.22
N LEU A 97 3.21 10.90 13.40
CA LEU A 97 3.11 10.36 12.05
C LEU A 97 4.24 9.36 11.81
N THR A 98 3.90 8.15 11.35
CA THR A 98 4.91 7.21 10.85
C THR A 98 5.04 7.32 9.33
N PHE A 99 6.27 7.45 8.85
CA PHE A 99 6.60 7.48 7.42
C PHE A 99 7.84 6.60 7.11
N TYR A 100 8.15 6.41 5.84
CA TYR A 100 9.24 5.56 5.35
C TYR A 100 10.08 6.35 4.37
N GLY A 101 11.39 6.10 4.36
CA GLY A 101 12.28 6.66 3.34
C GLY A 101 11.90 6.17 1.94
N ILE A 102 12.02 7.05 0.95
CA ILE A 102 11.85 6.74 -0.47
C ILE A 102 13.24 6.76 -1.13
N PRO A 103 13.57 5.83 -2.05
CA PRO A 103 14.85 5.89 -2.76
C PRO A 103 14.96 7.16 -3.63
N ALA A 104 16.19 7.62 -3.88
CA ALA A 104 16.43 8.72 -4.81
C ALA A 104 16.20 8.31 -6.28
N GLU A 105 16.46 7.05 -6.59
CA GLU A 105 16.25 6.43 -7.90
C GLU A 105 15.03 5.52 -7.84
N GLU A 106 14.27 5.43 -8.93
CA GLU A 106 13.16 4.49 -9.01
C GLU A 106 13.68 3.05 -9.02
N PRO A 107 13.07 2.13 -8.24
CA PRO A 107 13.50 0.75 -8.24
C PRO A 107 13.09 0.03 -9.53
N ILE A 108 13.81 -1.05 -9.84
CA ILE A 108 13.48 -1.86 -11.03
C ILE A 108 12.15 -2.61 -10.83
N PRO A 109 11.38 -2.84 -11.91
CA PRO A 109 10.08 -3.49 -11.79
C PRO A 109 10.22 -4.99 -11.51
N LEU A 110 9.42 -5.46 -10.56
CA LEU A 110 9.18 -6.87 -10.24
C LEU A 110 7.81 -7.33 -10.72
N VAL A 111 7.68 -8.62 -11.07
CA VAL A 111 6.40 -9.29 -11.27
C VAL A 111 6.29 -10.53 -10.41
N ILE A 112 5.07 -10.98 -10.10
CA ILE A 112 4.86 -12.27 -9.45
C ILE A 112 5.08 -13.38 -10.49
N ASN A 113 5.94 -14.35 -10.17
CA ASN A 113 6.28 -15.47 -11.04
C ASN A 113 5.63 -16.79 -10.58
N GLU A 114 5.52 -17.01 -9.27
CA GLU A 114 4.92 -18.20 -8.69
C GLU A 114 4.38 -17.92 -7.28
N LEU A 115 3.26 -18.56 -6.92
CA LEU A 115 2.69 -18.52 -5.57
C LEU A 115 2.59 -19.94 -4.98
N SER A 116 3.04 -20.06 -3.73
CA SER A 116 2.77 -21.19 -2.86
C SER A 116 1.83 -20.72 -1.75
N ILE A 117 0.57 -21.18 -1.75
CA ILE A 117 -0.51 -20.67 -0.87
C ILE A 117 -1.12 -21.73 0.05
N ILE A 118 -0.58 -22.97 0.04
CA ILE A 118 -1.05 -24.05 0.91
C ILE A 118 0.11 -24.55 1.75
N HIS A 119 0.27 -23.90 2.90
CA HIS A 119 1.19 -24.27 3.96
C HIS A 119 1.01 -25.73 4.46
N ASN A 120 2.14 -26.41 4.66
CA ASN A 120 2.24 -27.57 5.55
C ASN A 120 3.64 -27.65 6.18
N LYS A 121 3.94 -28.72 6.94
CA LYS A 121 5.24 -28.92 7.61
C LYS A 121 6.48 -28.86 6.69
N LYS A 122 6.31 -29.00 5.36
CA LYS A 122 7.38 -29.01 4.35
C LYS A 122 7.29 -27.87 3.35
N ILE A 123 6.16 -27.17 3.27
CA ILE A 123 5.84 -26.23 2.20
C ILE A 123 5.33 -24.96 2.83
N THR A 124 5.99 -23.86 2.52
CA THR A 124 5.76 -22.56 3.13
C THR A 124 4.96 -21.68 2.20
N ASP A 125 4.18 -20.78 2.79
CA ASP A 125 3.50 -19.76 2.01
C ASP A 125 4.54 -18.76 1.50
N ALA A 126 4.60 -18.56 0.18
CA ALA A 126 5.63 -17.73 -0.43
C ALA A 126 5.16 -17.11 -1.75
N ILE A 127 5.67 -15.92 -2.01
CA ILE A 127 5.54 -15.18 -3.27
C ILE A 127 6.91 -15.19 -3.93
N GLU A 128 7.03 -15.88 -5.07
CA GLU A 128 8.21 -15.76 -5.91
C GLU A 128 8.04 -14.59 -6.87
N LEU A 129 8.99 -13.67 -6.85
CA LEU A 129 9.06 -12.48 -7.65
C LEU A 129 10.17 -12.64 -8.70
N ARG A 130 9.97 -12.07 -9.89
CA ARG A 130 10.98 -12.03 -10.95
C ARG A 130 11.35 -10.58 -11.25
N ALA A 131 12.65 -10.29 -11.25
CA ALA A 131 13.18 -9.01 -11.70
C ALA A 131 13.07 -8.88 -13.23
N LEU A 132 12.53 -7.77 -13.71
CA LEU A 132 12.40 -7.49 -15.14
C LEU A 132 13.57 -6.66 -15.71
N ALA A 133 14.45 -6.15 -14.85
CA ALA A 133 15.64 -5.41 -15.25
C ALA A 133 16.73 -5.57 -14.18
N THR A 134 17.95 -5.14 -14.51
CA THR A 134 19.07 -5.09 -13.57
C THR A 134 19.04 -3.77 -12.82
N GLY A 135 19.17 -3.80 -11.49
CA GLY A 135 19.22 -2.61 -10.64
C GLY A 135 18.81 -2.88 -9.19
N ASN A 136 18.38 -1.83 -8.49
CA ASN A 136 18.01 -1.88 -7.08
C ASN A 136 16.51 -2.10 -6.87
N LEU A 137 16.15 -2.80 -5.79
CA LEU A 137 14.78 -2.99 -5.33
C LEU A 137 14.36 -2.04 -4.21
N ALA A 138 15.25 -1.20 -3.69
CA ALA A 138 14.99 -0.33 -2.55
C ALA A 138 13.66 0.41 -2.72
N GLY A 139 12.73 0.21 -1.78
CA GLY A 139 11.44 0.88 -1.74
C GLY A 139 10.31 0.08 -2.37
N THR A 140 10.60 -0.83 -3.31
CA THR A 140 9.59 -1.70 -3.91
C THR A 140 8.76 -2.33 -2.81
N THR A 141 7.44 -2.18 -2.90
CA THR A 141 6.52 -2.57 -1.84
C THR A 141 5.56 -3.62 -2.36
N VAL A 142 5.49 -4.77 -1.69
CA VAL A 142 4.54 -5.84 -1.96
C VAL A 142 3.44 -5.80 -0.90
N TYR A 143 2.19 -5.73 -1.33
CA TYR A 143 1.02 -5.71 -0.45
C TYR A 143 0.22 -7.01 -0.56
N LEU A 144 -0.17 -7.56 0.59
CA LEU A 144 -1.30 -8.51 0.66
C LEU A 144 -2.58 -7.67 0.75
N GLY A 145 -3.07 -7.25 -0.41
CA GLY A 145 -4.13 -6.28 -0.64
C GLY A 145 -3.72 -5.21 -1.65
N THR A 146 -4.23 -3.99 -1.47
CA THR A 146 -3.91 -2.80 -2.28
C THR A 146 -3.14 -1.78 -1.44
N PRO A 147 -2.47 -0.79 -2.04
CA PRO A 147 -1.75 0.24 -1.28
C PRO A 147 -2.61 0.99 -0.24
N GLN A 148 -3.92 1.14 -0.52
CA GLN A 148 -4.87 1.84 0.37
C GLN A 148 -5.52 0.90 1.39
N ASN A 149 -5.54 -0.41 1.13
CA ASN A 149 -6.20 -1.38 1.99
C ASN A 149 -5.50 -2.75 1.90
N TYR A 150 -4.62 -3.02 2.86
CA TYR A 150 -3.81 -4.22 2.94
C TYR A 150 -3.78 -4.76 4.37
N ARG A 151 -3.57 -6.07 4.52
CA ARG A 151 -3.40 -6.73 5.82
C ARG A 151 -1.93 -6.91 6.22
N ALA A 152 -1.05 -6.93 5.23
CA ALA A 152 0.40 -6.97 5.42
C ALA A 152 1.09 -6.33 4.22
N ARG A 153 2.28 -5.78 4.44
CA ARG A 153 3.16 -5.30 3.37
C ARG A 153 4.59 -5.67 3.67
N TYR A 154 5.40 -5.74 2.63
CA TYR A 154 6.84 -5.87 2.71
C TYR A 154 7.47 -4.76 1.86
N ILE A 155 8.44 -4.04 2.41
CA ILE A 155 9.17 -2.98 1.71
C ILE A 155 10.60 -3.48 1.55
N PHE A 156 11.08 -3.58 0.31
CA PHE A 156 12.45 -4.00 0.04
C PHE A 156 13.42 -2.92 0.54
N ALA A 157 14.41 -3.35 1.33
CA ALA A 157 15.60 -2.55 1.61
C ALA A 157 16.52 -2.50 0.37
N ASP A 158 17.69 -1.88 0.51
CA ASP A 158 18.72 -1.89 -0.53
C ASP A 158 19.10 -3.33 -0.93
N HIS A 159 18.77 -3.69 -2.17
CA HIS A 159 19.05 -5.01 -2.71
C HIS A 159 19.24 -4.94 -4.23
N GLN A 160 20.43 -5.32 -4.68
CA GLN A 160 20.79 -5.36 -6.10
C GLN A 160 20.39 -6.69 -6.72
N VAL A 161 19.79 -6.64 -7.91
CA VAL A 161 19.39 -7.81 -8.69
C VAL A 161 19.76 -7.64 -10.15
N LYS A 162 19.83 -8.77 -10.86
CA LYS A 162 19.93 -8.84 -12.32
C LYS A 162 18.57 -9.15 -12.93
N GLU A 163 18.42 -8.77 -14.19
CA GLU A 163 17.25 -9.17 -14.97
C GLU A 163 17.09 -10.70 -14.95
N GLY A 164 15.87 -11.15 -14.65
CA GLY A 164 15.51 -12.55 -14.58
C GLY A 164 15.78 -13.22 -13.23
N ASP A 165 16.43 -12.55 -12.28
CA ASP A 165 16.61 -13.05 -10.92
C ASP A 165 15.26 -13.36 -10.27
N LEU A 166 15.24 -14.44 -9.47
CA LEU A 166 14.08 -14.89 -8.72
C LEU A 166 14.29 -14.59 -7.24
N LEU A 167 13.37 -13.84 -6.65
CA LEU A 167 13.35 -13.54 -5.22
C LEU A 167 12.19 -14.27 -4.58
N VAL A 168 12.39 -14.82 -3.38
CA VAL A 168 11.34 -15.52 -2.64
C VAL A 168 11.00 -14.72 -1.39
N LEU A 169 9.81 -14.13 -1.38
CA LEU A 169 9.24 -13.44 -0.23
C LEU A 169 8.36 -14.40 0.56
N HIS A 170 8.82 -14.80 1.73
CA HIS A 170 8.13 -15.75 2.60
C HIS A 170 7.05 -15.06 3.45
N ALA A 171 5.91 -15.72 3.60
CA ALA A 171 4.78 -15.21 4.39
C ALA A 171 4.65 -15.86 5.77
N ASP A 172 5.43 -16.90 6.08
CA ASP A 172 5.28 -17.68 7.31
C ASP A 172 6.60 -18.07 8.00
N ILE A 173 7.70 -18.20 7.26
CA ILE A 173 9.01 -18.56 7.79
C ILE A 173 10.03 -17.41 7.71
N PRO A 174 10.91 -17.29 8.72
CA PRO A 174 12.06 -16.39 8.64
C PRO A 174 12.98 -16.77 7.48
N ALA A 175 13.27 -15.80 6.64
CA ALA A 175 14.12 -15.88 5.45
C ALA A 175 14.70 -14.47 5.17
N PRO A 176 15.62 -14.31 4.20
CA PRO A 176 16.15 -12.98 3.84
C PRO A 176 15.05 -11.96 3.49
N PHE A 177 13.98 -12.44 2.83
CA PHE A 177 12.78 -11.65 2.57
C PHE A 177 11.58 -12.35 3.21
N THR A 178 11.04 -11.73 4.26
CA THR A 178 9.89 -12.26 4.99
C THR A 178 8.98 -11.11 5.41
N PHE A 179 7.67 -11.28 5.27
CA PHE A 179 6.70 -10.35 5.83
C PHE A 179 6.78 -10.30 7.36
N ASP A 180 6.65 -9.11 7.93
CA ASP A 180 6.48 -8.96 9.37
C ASP A 180 5.25 -9.72 9.86
N ASN A 181 5.37 -10.33 11.04
CA ASN A 181 4.30 -11.08 11.72
C ASN A 181 3.75 -12.31 10.98
N SER A 182 4.43 -12.80 9.93
CA SER A 182 4.11 -14.06 9.26
C SER A 182 2.62 -14.20 8.90
N PRO A 183 2.08 -13.31 8.04
CA PRO A 183 0.64 -13.15 7.82
C PRO A 183 -0.02 -14.37 7.15
N LYS A 184 0.76 -15.34 6.63
CA LYS A 184 0.32 -16.42 5.71
C LYS A 184 -0.32 -15.87 4.43
N LEU A 185 -0.50 -16.69 3.40
CA LEU A 185 -1.26 -16.29 2.22
C LEU A 185 -2.71 -16.79 2.33
N GLY A 186 -3.65 -16.03 1.77
CA GLY A 186 -5.06 -16.41 1.77
C GLY A 186 -5.25 -17.69 0.97
N ASN A 187 -5.70 -18.78 1.59
CA ASN A 187 -5.89 -20.05 0.88
C ASN A 187 -7.22 -20.15 0.13
N THR A 188 -8.04 -19.10 0.17
CA THR A 188 -9.39 -19.06 -0.42
C THR A 188 -9.51 -17.94 -1.45
N ARG A 189 -9.00 -16.75 -1.13
CA ARG A 189 -8.96 -15.59 -2.02
C ARG A 189 -7.93 -14.60 -1.52
N GLU A 190 -7.31 -13.86 -2.42
CA GLU A 190 -6.41 -12.75 -2.09
C GLU A 190 -6.22 -11.84 -3.31
N VAL A 191 -5.93 -10.57 -3.04
CA VAL A 191 -5.32 -9.65 -3.99
C VAL A 191 -3.90 -9.37 -3.53
N ILE A 192 -2.94 -9.39 -4.45
CA ILE A 192 -1.55 -9.03 -4.20
C ILE A 192 -1.17 -7.92 -5.18
N THR A 193 -0.58 -6.85 -4.68
CA THR A 193 -0.11 -5.73 -5.53
C THR A 193 1.35 -5.39 -5.26
N ILE A 194 2.00 -4.81 -6.26
CA ILE A 194 3.37 -4.30 -6.16
C ILE A 194 3.40 -2.83 -6.59
N ALA A 195 4.04 -1.99 -5.78
CA ALA A 195 4.26 -0.57 -6.04
C ALA A 195 5.75 -0.25 -5.97
N THR A 196 6.17 0.86 -6.60
CA THR A 196 7.58 1.31 -6.57
C THR A 196 8.01 1.81 -5.20
N ASN A 197 7.08 2.32 -4.39
CA ASN A 197 7.31 2.70 -3.01
C ASN A 197 6.01 2.67 -2.20
N PRO A 198 6.04 2.83 -0.86
CA PRO A 198 4.84 2.71 -0.02
C PRO A 198 3.74 3.75 -0.28
N TYR A 199 4.03 4.78 -1.08
CA TYR A 199 3.16 5.93 -1.35
C TYR A 199 2.73 6.01 -2.82
N ALA A 200 3.32 5.18 -3.69
CA ALA A 200 2.99 5.13 -5.11
C ALA A 200 1.77 4.23 -5.37
N PRO A 201 1.01 4.49 -6.44
CA PRO A 201 0.07 3.51 -6.98
C PRO A 201 0.78 2.19 -7.32
N ALA A 202 0.03 1.09 -7.26
CA ALA A 202 0.54 -0.20 -7.72
C ALA A 202 0.76 -0.19 -9.24
N TYR A 203 1.83 -0.83 -9.70
CA TYR A 203 2.13 -1.03 -11.12
C TYR A 203 1.93 -2.48 -11.56
N PHE A 204 1.77 -3.41 -10.62
CA PHE A 204 1.46 -4.82 -10.87
C PHE A 204 0.41 -5.31 -9.86
N GLY A 205 -0.50 -6.16 -10.32
CA GLY A 205 -1.54 -6.73 -9.48
C GLY A 205 -1.93 -8.14 -9.90
N LEU A 206 -2.38 -8.92 -8.93
CA LEU A 206 -2.88 -10.27 -9.13
C LEU A 206 -4.08 -10.51 -8.20
N ALA A 207 -5.11 -11.17 -8.72
CA ALA A 207 -6.24 -11.63 -7.93
C ALA A 207 -6.45 -13.13 -8.12
N TYR A 208 -6.74 -13.84 -7.04
CA TYR A 208 -7.16 -15.25 -7.09
C TYR A 208 -8.31 -15.54 -6.14
N GLU A 209 -9.12 -16.53 -6.48
CA GLU A 209 -10.21 -17.06 -5.63
C GLU A 209 -10.44 -18.56 -5.91
N LYS A 210 -10.85 -19.33 -4.90
CA LYS A 210 -11.36 -20.69 -5.09
C LYS A 210 -12.78 -20.62 -5.64
N ALA A 211 -13.03 -21.20 -6.82
CA ALA A 211 -14.37 -21.25 -7.42
C ALA A 211 -15.46 -21.76 -6.45
N SER A 212 -15.14 -22.76 -5.62
CA SER A 212 -16.06 -23.31 -4.61
C SER A 212 -16.46 -22.34 -3.50
N ALA A 213 -15.76 -21.23 -3.35
CA ALA A 213 -15.98 -20.22 -2.31
C ALA A 213 -16.58 -18.92 -2.87
N SER A 214 -16.77 -18.83 -4.19
CA SER A 214 -17.23 -17.61 -4.88
C SER A 214 -18.70 -17.28 -4.58
N GLU A 215 -19.52 -18.24 -4.14
CA GLU A 215 -20.93 -18.00 -3.79
C GLU A 215 -21.13 -17.52 -2.34
N THR A 216 -20.10 -17.56 -1.50
CA THR A 216 -20.23 -17.25 -0.07
C THR A 216 -20.21 -15.74 0.17
N ASN A 217 -21.35 -15.14 0.49
CA ASN A 217 -21.42 -13.73 0.87
C ASN A 217 -20.89 -13.52 2.31
N SER A 218 -19.63 -13.09 2.41
CA SER A 218 -18.91 -12.86 3.67
C SER A 218 -18.16 -11.54 3.63
N SER A 219 -17.87 -10.92 4.78
CA SER A 219 -17.08 -9.68 4.86
C SER A 219 -15.72 -9.82 4.17
N GLN A 220 -15.10 -10.99 4.26
CA GLN A 220 -13.84 -11.29 3.56
C GLN A 220 -13.99 -11.28 2.04
N ARG A 221 -15.12 -11.79 1.51
CA ARG A 221 -15.40 -11.74 0.08
C ARG A 221 -15.70 -10.32 -0.38
N GLN A 222 -16.44 -9.53 0.40
CA GLN A 222 -16.70 -8.12 0.09
C GLN A 222 -15.39 -7.31 0.04
N LEU A 223 -14.50 -7.52 1.00
CA LEU A 223 -13.16 -6.92 0.98
C LEU A 223 -12.36 -7.33 -0.26
N PHE A 224 -12.38 -8.63 -0.61
CA PHE A 224 -11.74 -9.12 -1.83
C PHE A 224 -12.32 -8.47 -3.09
N LEU A 225 -13.65 -8.36 -3.22
CA LEU A 225 -14.28 -7.70 -4.36
C LEU A 225 -13.86 -6.23 -4.47
N GLN A 226 -13.78 -5.51 -3.35
CA GLN A 226 -13.32 -4.12 -3.34
C GLN A 226 -11.87 -4.01 -3.82
N GLN A 227 -10.98 -4.88 -3.34
CA GLN A 227 -9.58 -4.90 -3.76
C GLN A 227 -9.41 -5.36 -5.21
N TRP A 228 -10.22 -6.30 -5.68
CA TRP A 228 -10.22 -6.73 -7.07
C TRP A 228 -10.73 -5.62 -8.00
N GLN A 229 -11.78 -4.90 -7.60
CA GLN A 229 -12.26 -3.73 -8.32
C GLN A 229 -11.16 -2.66 -8.47
N TYR A 230 -10.35 -2.45 -7.43
CA TYR A 230 -9.17 -1.57 -7.53
C TYR A 230 -8.23 -2.01 -8.67
N LEU A 231 -7.96 -3.31 -8.85
CA LEU A 231 -7.12 -3.77 -9.96
C LEU A 231 -7.72 -3.46 -11.33
N LEU A 232 -9.05 -3.60 -11.46
CA LEU A 232 -9.77 -3.30 -12.69
C LEU A 232 -9.71 -1.80 -12.99
N ASP A 233 -9.96 -0.96 -11.98
CA ASP A 233 -9.95 0.50 -12.10
C ASP A 233 -8.56 1.05 -12.45
N GLN A 234 -7.51 0.41 -11.92
CA GLN A 234 -6.11 0.76 -12.22
C GLN A 234 -5.57 0.09 -13.51
N GLN A 235 -6.41 -0.66 -14.24
CA GLN A 235 -5.99 -1.40 -15.45
C GLN A 235 -4.80 -2.35 -15.20
N LEU A 236 -4.70 -2.90 -13.99
CA LEU A 236 -3.69 -3.88 -13.60
C LEU A 236 -4.14 -5.31 -13.90
N TRP A 237 -5.46 -5.54 -13.96
CA TRP A 237 -6.07 -6.85 -14.18
C TRP A 237 -7.25 -6.76 -15.14
N GLN A 238 -7.48 -7.81 -15.91
CA GLN A 238 -8.66 -7.98 -16.77
C GLN A 238 -9.30 -9.36 -16.57
N GLY A 239 -10.63 -9.37 -16.63
CA GLY A 239 -11.43 -10.58 -16.48
C GLY A 239 -11.43 -11.11 -15.04
N ASP A 240 -11.87 -12.36 -14.90
CA ASP A 240 -12.07 -13.01 -13.61
C ASP A 240 -10.74 -13.24 -12.85
N PRO A 241 -10.78 -13.39 -11.51
CA PRO A 241 -9.63 -13.82 -10.73
C PRO A 241 -9.17 -15.22 -11.13
N ILE A 242 -7.92 -15.55 -10.81
CA ILE A 242 -7.40 -16.89 -11.05
C ILE A 242 -8.13 -17.91 -10.17
N ASP A 243 -8.70 -18.96 -10.78
CA ASP A 243 -9.27 -20.08 -10.03
C ASP A 243 -8.16 -20.95 -9.42
N ILE A 244 -8.11 -20.96 -8.09
CA ILE A 244 -7.13 -21.73 -7.32
C ILE A 244 -7.70 -23.02 -6.73
N GLN A 245 -8.85 -23.52 -7.20
CA GLN A 245 -9.46 -24.76 -6.70
C GLN A 245 -8.51 -25.97 -6.71
N TYR A 246 -7.55 -26.00 -7.65
CA TYR A 246 -6.60 -27.11 -7.79
C TYR A 246 -5.23 -26.86 -7.17
N VAL A 247 -5.01 -25.69 -6.57
CA VAL A 247 -3.78 -25.40 -5.82
C VAL A 247 -3.82 -26.20 -4.53
N THR A 248 -2.73 -26.92 -4.24
CA THR A 248 -2.62 -27.87 -3.11
C THR A 248 -1.26 -27.74 -2.47
N ALA A 249 -1.01 -28.41 -1.36
CA ALA A 249 0.34 -28.51 -0.83
C ALA A 249 1.36 -28.93 -1.92
N THR A 250 1.03 -29.90 -2.77
CA THR A 250 1.96 -30.37 -3.81
C THR A 250 1.77 -29.67 -5.17
N ARG A 251 1.07 -28.54 -5.21
CA ARG A 251 0.83 -27.78 -6.44
C ARG A 251 0.85 -26.28 -6.20
N SER A 252 1.68 -25.55 -6.93
CA SER A 252 1.77 -24.10 -6.90
C SER A 252 1.06 -23.45 -8.08
N LEU A 253 0.87 -22.14 -7.99
CA LEU A 253 0.29 -21.32 -9.04
C LEU A 253 1.39 -20.56 -9.77
N ASN A 254 1.61 -20.86 -11.05
CA ASN A 254 2.72 -20.34 -11.83
C ASN A 254 2.25 -19.37 -12.91
N ARG A 255 3.01 -18.30 -13.09
CA ARG A 255 2.88 -17.44 -14.27
C ARG A 255 3.50 -18.15 -15.48
N ARG A 256 2.84 -18.05 -16.62
CA ARG A 256 3.39 -18.45 -17.93
C ARG A 256 4.55 -17.53 -18.28
N ARG A 257 5.53 -18.06 -19.01
CA ARG A 257 6.60 -17.25 -19.62
C ARG A 257 6.09 -16.55 -20.88
N VAL A 258 5.07 -15.73 -20.71
CA VAL A 258 4.60 -14.78 -21.71
C VAL A 258 5.16 -13.40 -21.37
N PRO A 259 5.33 -12.50 -22.36
CA PRO A 259 5.62 -11.09 -22.09
C PRO A 259 4.69 -10.53 -21.01
N LEU A 260 5.13 -9.51 -20.29
CA LEU A 260 4.24 -8.80 -19.37
C LEU A 260 3.16 -8.11 -20.20
N GLU A 261 1.91 -8.48 -19.97
CA GLU A 261 0.75 -7.80 -20.52
C GLU A 261 0.12 -6.98 -19.38
N LEU A 262 -0.22 -5.73 -19.67
CA LEU A 262 -0.97 -4.86 -18.76
C LEU A 262 -2.23 -4.42 -19.50
N PRO A 263 -3.44 -4.77 -18.99
CA PRO A 263 -3.70 -5.52 -17.76
C PRO A 263 -3.31 -7.01 -17.82
N GLU A 264 -2.90 -7.57 -16.68
CA GLU A 264 -2.69 -9.02 -16.50
C GLU A 264 -4.02 -9.78 -16.46
N SER A 265 -4.01 -11.09 -16.65
CA SER A 265 -5.25 -11.89 -16.59
C SER A 265 -5.05 -13.34 -16.19
N ALA A 266 -6.13 -14.01 -15.84
CA ALA A 266 -6.10 -15.41 -15.39
C ALA A 266 -5.51 -16.39 -16.44
N VAL A 267 -5.57 -16.08 -17.73
CA VAL A 267 -5.08 -16.98 -18.79
C VAL A 267 -3.55 -17.13 -18.78
N HIS A 268 -2.85 -16.15 -18.18
CA HIS A 268 -1.40 -16.17 -18.01
C HIS A 268 -0.94 -17.03 -16.83
N TRP A 269 -1.86 -17.68 -16.14
CA TRP A 269 -1.58 -18.46 -14.95
C TRP A 269 -1.99 -19.91 -15.14
N TYR A 270 -1.29 -20.81 -14.44
CA TYR A 270 -1.60 -22.23 -14.45
C TYR A 270 -1.14 -22.89 -13.16
N VAL A 271 -1.85 -23.94 -12.76
CA VAL A 271 -1.46 -24.77 -11.62
C VAL A 271 -0.48 -25.83 -12.12
N THR A 272 0.61 -26.08 -11.39
CA THR A 272 1.58 -27.14 -11.70
C THR A 272 1.93 -27.95 -10.46
N GLY A 273 2.44 -29.16 -10.66
CA GLY A 273 2.95 -30.00 -9.58
C GLY A 273 4.32 -29.53 -9.12
N THR A 274 4.51 -29.46 -7.80
CA THR A 274 5.74 -28.93 -7.20
C THR A 274 6.88 -29.94 -7.17
N SER A 275 6.60 -31.24 -7.03
CA SER A 275 7.55 -32.39 -7.05
C SER A 275 9.00 -32.12 -6.56
N GLY A 276 9.19 -31.26 -5.55
CA GLY A 276 10.49 -30.88 -4.98
C GLY A 276 11.27 -29.73 -5.67
N ASN A 277 10.71 -29.02 -6.65
CA ASN A 277 11.38 -27.97 -7.43
C ASN A 277 10.58 -26.66 -7.65
N SER A 278 9.54 -26.41 -6.85
CA SER A 278 8.75 -25.16 -6.89
C SER A 278 9.32 -24.10 -5.94
N ILE A 279 9.23 -22.83 -6.33
CA ILE A 279 9.76 -21.66 -5.61
C ILE A 279 11.31 -21.66 -5.52
N GLY A 280 11.94 -20.61 -6.02
CA GLY A 280 13.39 -20.43 -6.14
C GLY A 280 14.03 -21.14 -7.34
N LYS A 281 13.25 -21.72 -8.25
CA LYS A 281 13.75 -22.50 -9.41
C LYS A 281 12.92 -22.19 -10.65
N THR A 282 13.35 -22.73 -11.80
CA THR A 282 12.58 -22.57 -13.05
C THR A 282 11.20 -23.24 -12.95
N ASN A 283 10.15 -22.48 -13.29
CA ASN A 283 8.76 -22.95 -13.36
C ASN A 283 8.64 -24.28 -14.12
N ASN A 284 7.89 -25.22 -13.55
CA ASN A 284 7.59 -26.50 -14.17
C ASN A 284 6.58 -26.29 -15.32
N PRO A 285 6.90 -26.64 -16.58
CA PRO A 285 6.00 -26.40 -17.70
C PRO A 285 4.77 -27.31 -17.72
N LYS A 286 4.71 -28.35 -16.87
CA LYS A 286 3.60 -29.31 -16.84
C LYS A 286 2.37 -28.69 -16.18
N VAL A 287 1.35 -28.39 -16.98
CA VAL A 287 0.06 -27.90 -16.48
C VAL A 287 -0.70 -29.05 -15.80
N HIS A 288 -1.23 -28.78 -14.60
CA HIS A 288 -2.15 -29.69 -13.93
C HIS A 288 -3.48 -29.75 -14.69
N GLN A 289 -3.85 -30.95 -15.13
CA GLN A 289 -5.16 -31.22 -15.69
C GLN A 289 -6.03 -31.92 -14.62
N PRO A 290 -7.17 -31.33 -14.23
CA PRO A 290 -8.12 -31.99 -13.35
C PRO A 290 -8.58 -33.31 -13.97
N LYS A 291 -8.66 -34.37 -13.17
CA LYS A 291 -9.34 -35.59 -13.65
C LYS A 291 -10.83 -35.29 -13.79
N PRO A 292 -11.49 -35.71 -14.89
CA PRO A 292 -12.93 -35.58 -15.00
C PRO A 292 -13.59 -36.28 -13.80
N LYS A 293 -14.60 -35.63 -13.22
CA LYS A 293 -15.43 -36.25 -12.18
C LYS A 293 -16.05 -37.51 -12.80
N LYS A 294 -15.78 -38.67 -12.19
CA LYS A 294 -16.48 -39.92 -12.52
C LYS A 294 -17.91 -39.87 -12.02
#